data_AF-A0A438DFQ0-F1
#
_entry.id   AF-A0A438DFQ0-F1
#
_cell.length_a   1.000
_cell.length_b   1.000
_cell.length_c   1.000
_cell.angle_alpha   90.00
_cell.angle_beta   90.00
_cell.angle_gamma   90.00
#
_symmetry.space_group_name_H-M   'P 1'
#
loop_
_entity.id
_entity.type
_entity.pdbx_description
1 polymer ?
#
loop_
_entity_poly.entity_id
_entity_poly.type
_entity_poly.pdbx_seq_one_letter_code
_entity_poly.pdbx_strand_id
1 'polypeptide(L)'
;MTSFGMEDFAKRYGNLEPSQFVDVISLVGDKSDNIPGVEGIGNVHAVQLITKFGTLENLLQCVDQVQEERIRKALISGADQAVLSKNLALLRCDLPFYMVPFTTEDLIFTKPEVRNLTLKSSPPELVVSYLLQFKLLLMKFLGPGSRARVPAALGLTYLTRLHFLVLIQDNGEKFTSLLNAISAYAEGFSADPIIRRAFYLWKKLEKQ
;
A
#
# COMPACT_ATOMS: atom_id res chain seq x y z
N MET A 1 -9.89 3.32 5.93
CA MET A 1 -10.12 2.96 4.51
C MET A 1 -11.43 3.61 4.14
N THR A 2 -11.38 4.70 3.38
CA THR A 2 -12.59 5.38 2.94
C THR A 2 -13.18 4.53 1.82
N SER A 3 -14.35 3.95 2.03
CA SER A 3 -15.05 3.24 0.96
C SER A 3 -15.47 4.26 -0.09
N PHE A 4 -15.23 3.96 -1.36
CA PHE A 4 -15.73 4.77 -2.47
C PHE A 4 -16.96 4.05 -3.04
N GLY A 5 -18.14 4.56 -2.70
CA GLY A 5 -19.42 3.95 -3.07
C GLY A 5 -20.13 4.68 -4.21
N MET A 6 -21.33 4.22 -4.52
CA MET A 6 -22.21 4.83 -5.53
C MET A 6 -22.54 6.30 -5.21
N GLU A 7 -22.74 6.64 -3.94
CA GLU A 7 -23.00 8.02 -3.52
C GLU A 7 -21.81 8.95 -3.80
N ASP A 8 -20.58 8.48 -3.53
CA ASP A 8 -19.37 9.26 -3.79
C ASP A 8 -19.10 9.40 -5.28
N PHE A 9 -19.43 8.36 -6.07
CA PHE A 9 -19.39 8.41 -7.51
C PHE A 9 -20.36 9.46 -8.06
N ALA A 10 -21.63 9.43 -7.64
CA ALA A 10 -22.64 10.40 -8.06
C ALA A 10 -22.27 11.84 -7.67
N LYS A 11 -21.68 12.05 -6.48
CA LYS A 11 -21.17 13.39 -6.08
C LYS A 11 -20.06 13.90 -6.99
N ARG A 12 -19.21 13.01 -7.50
CA ARG A 12 -18.02 13.37 -8.28
C ARG A 12 -18.28 13.47 -9.78
N TYR A 13 -19.13 12.60 -10.32
CA TYR A 13 -19.37 12.44 -11.75
C TYR A 13 -20.82 12.72 -12.17
N GLY A 14 -21.69 13.08 -11.21
CA GLY A 14 -23.08 13.45 -11.48
C GLY A 14 -23.95 12.25 -11.84
N ASN A 15 -24.69 12.39 -12.93
CA ASN A 15 -25.67 11.41 -13.42
C ASN A 15 -25.06 10.30 -14.30
N LEU A 16 -23.73 10.16 -14.34
CA LEU A 16 -23.13 9.02 -15.04
C LEU A 16 -23.41 7.73 -14.28
N GLU A 17 -23.59 6.67 -15.04
CA GLU A 17 -23.49 5.31 -14.52
C GLU A 17 -22.03 4.86 -14.48
N PRO A 18 -21.59 4.07 -13.47
CA PRO A 18 -20.22 3.55 -13.40
C PRO A 18 -19.79 2.77 -14.65
N SER A 19 -20.73 2.10 -15.32
CA SER A 19 -20.46 1.39 -16.57
C SER A 19 -20.05 2.30 -17.74
N GLN A 20 -20.46 3.57 -17.72
CA GLN A 20 -20.11 4.58 -18.73
C GLN A 20 -18.76 5.26 -18.42
N PHE A 21 -18.18 5.00 -17.25
CA PHE A 21 -16.94 5.65 -16.86
C PHE A 21 -15.77 5.28 -17.78
N VAL A 22 -15.80 4.08 -18.38
CA VAL A 22 -14.83 3.66 -19.39
C VAL A 22 -14.84 4.58 -20.61
N ASP A 23 -16.00 5.11 -21.00
CA ASP A 23 -16.13 6.06 -22.11
C ASP A 23 -15.52 7.42 -21.74
N VAL A 24 -15.64 7.84 -20.48
CA VAL A 24 -14.97 9.06 -19.99
C VAL A 24 -13.46 8.88 -20.03
N ILE A 25 -12.93 7.77 -19.52
CA ILE A 25 -11.49 7.47 -19.57
C ILE A 25 -10.99 7.37 -21.02
N SER A 26 -11.79 6.86 -21.94
CA SER A 26 -11.41 6.80 -23.36
C SER A 26 -11.14 8.18 -23.98
N LEU A 27 -11.81 9.23 -23.47
CA LEU A 27 -11.65 10.60 -23.93
C LEU A 27 -10.56 11.34 -23.16
N VAL A 28 -10.47 11.14 -21.85
CA VAL A 28 -9.51 11.86 -20.97
C VAL A 28 -8.11 11.26 -21.03
N GLY A 29 -8.04 9.93 -21.19
CA GLY A 29 -6.83 9.15 -20.98
C GLY A 29 -6.52 8.89 -19.51
N ASP A 30 -5.48 8.09 -19.29
CA ASP A 30 -4.88 7.82 -17.99
C ASP A 30 -3.36 7.80 -18.13
N LYS A 31 -2.70 8.78 -17.53
CA LYS A 31 -1.23 8.90 -17.58
C LYS A 31 -0.52 7.78 -16.82
N SER A 32 -1.14 7.24 -15.79
CA SER A 32 -0.53 6.19 -14.95
C SER A 32 -0.44 4.88 -15.72
N ASP A 33 -1.49 4.57 -16.48
CA ASP A 33 -1.62 3.36 -17.30
C ASP A 33 -1.21 3.58 -18.77
N ASN A 34 -0.61 4.73 -19.07
CA ASN A 34 -0.18 5.13 -20.41
C ASN A 34 -1.30 5.06 -21.47
N ILE A 35 -2.54 5.35 -21.05
CA ILE A 35 -3.70 5.47 -21.91
C ILE A 35 -3.75 6.93 -22.41
N PRO A 36 -3.63 7.18 -23.72
CA PRO A 36 -3.39 8.53 -24.21
C PRO A 36 -4.64 9.42 -24.24
N GLY A 37 -5.84 8.86 -24.45
CA GLY A 37 -7.07 9.64 -24.56
C GLY A 37 -7.13 10.51 -25.82
N VAL A 38 -8.02 11.51 -25.86
CA VAL A 38 -8.14 12.48 -26.95
C VAL A 38 -7.54 13.82 -26.53
N GLU A 39 -6.58 14.31 -27.31
CA GLU A 39 -5.89 15.55 -26.99
C GLU A 39 -6.86 16.74 -26.98
N GLY A 40 -6.84 17.52 -25.89
CA GLY A 40 -7.69 18.69 -25.72
C GLY A 40 -9.06 18.43 -25.09
N ILE A 41 -9.38 17.17 -24.74
CA ILE A 41 -10.60 16.83 -23.99
C ILE A 41 -10.23 16.51 -22.53
N GLY A 42 -10.64 17.38 -21.61
CA GLY A 42 -10.45 17.19 -20.18
C GLY A 42 -11.62 16.47 -19.50
N ASN A 43 -11.44 16.10 -18.23
CA ASN A 43 -12.42 15.36 -17.43
C ASN A 43 -13.82 16.02 -17.40
N VAL A 44 -13.89 17.35 -17.23
CA VAL A 44 -15.17 18.08 -17.20
C VAL A 44 -15.93 17.95 -18.52
N HIS A 45 -15.26 18.16 -19.65
CA HIS A 45 -15.90 18.06 -20.97
C HIS A 45 -16.24 16.60 -21.32
N ALA A 46 -15.37 15.65 -21.00
CA ALA A 46 -15.64 14.23 -21.22
C ALA A 46 -16.90 13.78 -20.46
N VAL A 47 -17.02 14.15 -19.19
CA VAL A 47 -18.23 13.87 -18.39
C VAL A 47 -19.47 14.49 -19.04
N GLN A 48 -19.42 15.75 -19.47
CA GLN A 48 -20.56 16.41 -20.13
C GLN A 48 -20.95 15.74 -21.45
N LEU A 49 -19.98 15.35 -22.27
CA LEU A 49 -20.21 14.67 -23.55
C LEU A 49 -20.85 13.30 -23.32
N ILE A 50 -20.30 12.49 -22.43
CA ILE A 50 -20.83 11.16 -22.15
C ILE A 50 -22.19 11.25 -21.45
N THR A 51 -22.44 12.24 -20.59
CA THR A 51 -23.77 12.48 -20.03
C THR A 51 -24.80 12.77 -21.13
N LYS A 52 -24.41 13.52 -22.16
CA LYS A 52 -25.31 13.94 -23.25
C LYS A 52 -25.53 12.86 -24.30
N PHE A 53 -24.48 12.16 -24.70
CA PHE A 53 -24.50 11.19 -25.80
C PHE A 53 -24.56 9.73 -25.34
N GLY A 54 -24.34 9.46 -24.06
CA GLY A 54 -24.47 8.13 -23.45
C GLY A 54 -23.23 7.24 -23.62
N THR A 55 -22.78 7.01 -24.87
CA THR A 55 -21.63 6.14 -25.17
C THR A 55 -20.63 6.83 -26.09
N LEU A 56 -19.38 6.37 -26.09
CA LEU A 56 -18.36 6.87 -27.01
C LEU A 56 -18.77 6.68 -28.48
N GLU A 57 -19.35 5.52 -28.82
CA GLU A 57 -19.75 5.21 -30.20
C GLU A 57 -20.82 6.18 -30.70
N ASN A 58 -21.82 6.47 -29.85
CA ASN A 58 -22.87 7.41 -30.19
C ASN A 58 -22.34 8.85 -30.29
N LEU A 59 -21.40 9.22 -29.42
CA LEU A 59 -20.72 10.52 -29.48
C LEU A 59 -19.97 10.69 -30.82
N LEU A 60 -19.21 9.67 -31.25
CA LEU A 60 -18.45 9.72 -32.50
C LEU A 60 -19.37 9.75 -33.74
N GLN A 61 -20.51 9.06 -33.69
CA GLN A 61 -21.52 9.12 -34.76
C GLN A 61 -22.24 10.49 -34.84
N CYS A 62 -22.44 11.14 -33.69
CA CYS A 62 -23.16 12.42 -33.59
C CYS A 62 -22.23 13.61 -33.35
N VAL A 63 -20.97 13.53 -33.80
CA VAL A 63 -19.94 14.56 -33.58
C VAL A 63 -20.37 15.95 -34.05
N ASP A 64 -21.20 16.03 -35.09
CA ASP A 64 -21.72 17.29 -35.63
C ASP A 64 -22.65 18.05 -34.67
N GLN A 65 -23.22 17.38 -33.67
CA GLN A 65 -24.09 17.98 -32.66
C GLN A 65 -23.31 18.60 -31.48
N VAL A 66 -21.98 18.49 -31.50
CA VAL A 66 -21.10 19.11 -30.50
C VAL A 66 -20.98 20.61 -30.79
N GLN A 67 -21.45 21.43 -29.84
CA GLN A 67 -21.50 22.90 -29.99
C GLN A 67 -20.11 23.54 -30.09
N GLU A 68 -19.12 22.97 -29.40
CA GLU A 68 -17.77 23.51 -29.37
C GLU A 68 -16.94 23.03 -30.56
N GLU A 69 -16.61 23.94 -31.47
CA GLU A 69 -15.80 23.68 -32.67
C GLU A 69 -14.45 23.01 -32.36
N ARG A 70 -13.78 23.45 -31.28
CA ARG A 70 -12.48 22.91 -30.87
C ARG A 70 -12.57 21.45 -30.46
N ILE A 71 -13.57 21.12 -29.64
CA ILE A 71 -13.82 19.75 -29.18
C ILE A 71 -14.25 18.88 -30.36
N ARG A 72 -15.09 19.41 -31.26
CA ARG A 72 -15.51 18.69 -32.46
C ARG A 72 -14.33 18.30 -33.32
N LYS A 73 -13.40 19.23 -33.59
CA LYS A 73 -12.16 18.93 -34.34
C LYS A 73 -11.29 17.90 -33.64
N ALA A 74 -11.13 18.01 -32.31
CA ALA A 74 -10.36 17.05 -31.53
C ALA A 74 -10.96 15.63 -31.58
N LEU A 75 -12.28 15.51 -31.51
CA LEU A 75 -13.00 14.23 -31.64
C LEU A 75 -12.83 13.64 -33.04
N ILE A 76 -12.91 14.46 -34.09
CA ILE A 76 -12.70 14.00 -35.48
C ILE A 76 -11.27 13.51 -35.68
N SER A 77 -10.26 14.27 -35.24
CA SER A 77 -8.86 13.88 -35.39
C SER A 77 -8.44 12.74 -34.46
N GLY A 78 -9.10 12.61 -33.32
CA GLY A 78 -8.78 11.65 -32.26
C GLY A 78 -9.73 10.46 -32.18
N ALA A 79 -10.61 10.24 -33.17
CA ALA A 79 -11.63 9.19 -33.12
C ALA A 79 -11.02 7.79 -32.91
N ASP A 80 -10.02 7.44 -33.72
CA ASP A 80 -9.33 6.15 -33.63
C ASP A 80 -8.61 5.98 -32.28
N GLN A 81 -8.05 7.08 -31.76
CA GLN A 81 -7.34 7.09 -30.49
C GLN A 81 -8.30 6.94 -29.30
N ALA A 82 -9.51 7.50 -29.39
CA ALA A 82 -10.55 7.31 -28.40
C ALA A 82 -11.01 5.85 -28.35
N VAL A 83 -11.26 5.24 -29.53
CA VAL A 83 -11.65 3.83 -29.64
C VAL A 83 -10.55 2.91 -29.08
N LEU A 84 -9.29 3.18 -29.42
CA LEU A 84 -8.16 2.44 -28.86
C LEU A 84 -8.09 2.58 -27.34
N SER A 85 -8.21 3.81 -26.83
CA SER A 85 -8.15 4.09 -25.39
C SER A 85 -9.29 3.40 -24.64
N LYS A 86 -10.49 3.32 -25.22
CA LYS A 86 -11.62 2.55 -24.67
C LYS A 86 -11.28 1.07 -24.55
N ASN A 87 -10.71 0.48 -25.60
CA ASN A 87 -10.31 -0.93 -25.60
C ASN A 87 -9.22 -1.23 -24.55
N LEU A 88 -8.29 -0.29 -24.33
CA LEU A 88 -7.25 -0.43 -23.31
C LEU A 88 -7.79 -0.27 -21.88
N ALA A 89 -8.76 0.63 -21.68
CA ALA A 89 -9.37 0.87 -20.38
C ALA A 89 -10.39 -0.21 -19.97
N LEU A 90 -10.90 -0.99 -20.92
CA LEU A 90 -11.93 -1.99 -20.66
C LEU A 90 -11.37 -3.18 -19.87
N LEU A 91 -11.94 -3.41 -18.69
CA LEU A 91 -11.62 -4.58 -17.87
C LEU A 91 -12.28 -5.83 -18.44
N ARG A 92 -11.48 -6.88 -18.65
CA ARG A 92 -11.96 -8.20 -19.06
C ARG A 92 -12.44 -9.00 -17.86
N CYS A 93 -13.74 -9.29 -17.84
CA CYS A 93 -14.37 -10.14 -16.82
C CYS A 93 -14.51 -11.60 -17.25
N ASP A 94 -14.12 -11.93 -18.48
CA ASP A 94 -14.29 -13.22 -19.15
C ASP A 94 -13.00 -14.06 -19.14
N LEU A 95 -12.22 -13.99 -18.06
CA LEU A 95 -10.97 -14.72 -17.98
C LEU A 95 -11.22 -16.24 -17.85
N PRO A 96 -10.51 -17.07 -18.62
CA PRO A 96 -10.68 -18.51 -18.57
C PRO A 96 -10.12 -19.08 -17.27
N PHE A 97 -10.74 -20.15 -16.76
CA PHE A 97 -10.38 -20.76 -15.46
C PHE A 97 -8.90 -21.14 -15.33
N TYR A 98 -8.26 -21.55 -16.44
CA TYR A 98 -6.84 -21.91 -16.41
C TYR A 98 -5.90 -20.72 -16.07
N MET A 99 -6.34 -19.47 -16.25
CA MET A 99 -5.57 -18.27 -15.87
C MET A 99 -5.79 -17.90 -14.40
N VAL A 100 -6.96 -18.23 -13.84
CA VAL A 100 -7.37 -17.88 -12.48
C VAL A 100 -7.92 -19.15 -11.81
N PRO A 101 -7.04 -20.09 -11.39
CA PRO A 101 -7.45 -21.41 -10.92
C PRO A 101 -7.86 -21.40 -9.45
N PHE A 102 -8.59 -20.38 -9.02
CA PHE A 102 -9.07 -20.22 -7.66
C PHE A 102 -10.44 -19.54 -7.67
N THR A 103 -11.29 -19.93 -6.74
CA THR A 103 -12.61 -19.32 -6.53
C THR A 103 -12.61 -18.44 -5.29
N THR A 104 -13.72 -17.72 -5.07
CA THR A 104 -13.93 -16.91 -3.87
C THR A 104 -13.81 -17.72 -2.58
N GLU A 105 -14.18 -19.00 -2.63
CA GLU A 105 -14.13 -19.91 -1.49
C GLU A 105 -12.69 -20.31 -1.12
N ASP A 106 -11.75 -20.26 -2.07
CA ASP A 106 -10.34 -20.53 -1.81
C ASP A 106 -9.64 -19.37 -1.08
N LEU A 107 -10.23 -18.17 -1.12
CA LEU A 107 -9.66 -16.94 -0.55
C LEU A 107 -10.06 -16.68 0.90
N ILE A 108 -10.50 -17.73 1.61
CA ILE A 108 -10.85 -17.61 3.04
C ILE A 108 -9.60 -17.26 3.84
N PHE A 109 -9.70 -16.15 4.57
CA PHE A 109 -8.65 -15.73 5.47
C PHE A 109 -8.37 -16.83 6.50
N THR A 110 -7.21 -17.48 6.36
CA THR A 110 -6.71 -18.43 7.33
C THR A 110 -5.63 -17.75 8.15
N LYS A 111 -5.77 -17.77 9.48
CA LYS A 111 -4.76 -17.21 10.36
C LYS A 111 -3.43 -17.95 10.10
N PRO A 112 -2.34 -17.26 9.74
CA PRO A 112 -1.09 -17.93 9.46
C PRO A 112 -0.59 -18.68 10.70
N GLU A 113 -0.16 -19.92 10.51
CA GLU A 113 0.57 -20.66 11.55
C GLU A 113 1.90 -19.95 11.79
N VAL A 114 2.10 -19.46 13.02
CA VAL A 114 3.39 -18.92 13.44
C VAL A 114 4.34 -20.11 13.64
N ARG A 115 4.87 -20.66 12.56
CA ARG A 115 6.03 -21.56 12.64
C ARG A 115 7.22 -20.70 13.05
N ASN A 116 7.99 -21.17 14.03
CA ASN A 116 9.17 -20.49 14.56
C ASN A 116 10.10 -20.11 13.39
N LEU A 117 10.01 -18.85 12.95
CA LEU A 117 10.91 -18.23 11.99
C LEU A 117 12.29 -18.23 12.66
N THR A 118 13.01 -19.33 12.50
CA THR A 118 14.34 -19.45 13.08
C THR A 118 15.26 -18.74 12.11
N LEU A 119 15.44 -17.44 12.33
CA LEU A 119 16.40 -16.57 11.66
C LEU A 119 17.82 -17.04 12.01
N LYS A 120 18.23 -18.21 11.53
CA LYS A 120 19.53 -18.81 11.88
C LYS A 120 20.70 -18.24 11.06
N SER A 121 20.45 -17.43 10.03
CA SER A 121 21.50 -17.00 9.09
C SER A 121 21.40 -15.55 8.62
N SER A 122 20.61 -14.71 9.29
CA SER A 122 20.49 -13.28 8.94
C SER A 122 21.43 -12.43 9.80
N PRO A 123 22.10 -11.39 9.24
CA PRO A 123 22.91 -10.45 10.00
C PRO A 123 22.11 -9.84 11.16
N PRO A 124 22.69 -9.68 12.37
CA PRO A 124 21.97 -9.22 13.56
C PRO A 124 21.26 -7.88 13.38
N GLU A 125 21.85 -6.99 12.59
CA GLU A 125 21.34 -5.64 12.30
C GLU A 125 20.02 -5.69 11.51
N LEU A 126 19.91 -6.60 10.55
CA LEU A 126 18.68 -6.84 9.78
C LEU A 126 17.60 -7.47 10.66
N VAL A 127 17.97 -8.37 11.57
CA VAL A 127 17.02 -9.00 12.50
C VAL A 127 16.40 -7.97 13.44
N VAL A 128 17.18 -7.02 13.96
CA VAL A 128 16.69 -5.97 14.86
C VAL A 128 15.80 -4.97 14.11
N SER A 129 16.20 -4.54 12.90
CA SER A 129 15.38 -3.68 12.04
C SER A 129 14.04 -4.32 11.70
N TYR A 130 14.06 -5.59 11.28
CA TYR A 130 12.84 -6.35 10.98
C TYR A 130 11.97 -6.50 12.21
N LEU A 131 12.53 -6.88 13.37
CA LEU A 131 11.76 -7.04 14.61
C LEU A 131 11.13 -5.73 15.08
N LEU A 132 11.80 -4.60 14.93
CA LEU A 132 11.26 -3.30 15.31
C LEU A 132 10.12 -2.86 14.38
N GLN A 133 10.32 -3.00 13.07
CA GLN A 133 9.29 -2.72 12.06
C GLN A 133 8.07 -3.65 12.23
N PHE A 134 8.31 -4.94 12.50
CA PHE A 134 7.23 -5.91 12.74
C PHE A 134 6.48 -5.64 14.04
N LYS A 135 7.17 -5.24 15.11
CA LYS A 135 6.54 -4.91 16.40
C LYS A 135 5.63 -3.68 16.28
N LEU A 136 6.08 -2.64 15.59
CA LEU A 136 5.27 -1.46 15.30
C LEU A 136 4.04 -1.80 14.43
N LEU A 137 4.21 -2.68 13.44
CA LEU A 137 3.12 -3.15 12.58
C LEU A 137 2.11 -4.02 13.34
N LEU A 138 2.58 -4.95 14.20
CA LEU A 138 1.74 -5.79 15.05
C LEU A 138 0.92 -4.96 16.04
N MET A 139 1.51 -3.90 16.61
CA MET A 139 0.78 -2.99 17.50
C MET A 139 -0.34 -2.23 16.77
N LYS A 140 -0.18 -1.93 15.47
CA LYS A 140 -1.25 -1.33 14.64
C LYS A 140 -2.39 -2.31 14.32
N PHE A 141 -2.06 -3.57 14.04
CA PHE A 141 -3.07 -4.60 13.71
C PHE A 141 -3.86 -5.08 14.93
N LEU A 142 -3.28 -5.05 16.13
CA LEU A 142 -3.91 -5.56 17.34
C LEU A 142 -4.80 -4.51 18.05
N GLY A 143 -4.72 -3.22 17.70
CA GLY A 143 -5.59 -2.17 18.25
C GLY A 143 -5.21 -1.69 19.69
N PRO A 144 -5.53 -0.44 20.06
CA PRO A 144 -5.20 0.14 21.35
C PRO A 144 -6.11 -0.43 22.45
N GLY A 145 -5.67 -1.50 23.10
CA GLY A 145 -6.43 -2.16 24.18
C GLY A 145 -6.29 -3.67 24.18
N SER A 146 -5.83 -4.25 23.06
CA SER A 146 -5.46 -5.66 23.02
C SER A 146 -4.18 -5.86 23.81
N ARG A 147 -4.33 -6.37 25.04
CA ARG A 147 -3.25 -7.12 25.69
C ARG A 147 -3.04 -8.37 24.85
N ALA A 148 -2.29 -8.25 23.75
CA ALA A 148 -1.60 -9.39 23.19
C ALA A 148 -0.71 -9.91 24.31
N ARG A 149 -1.18 -10.96 24.98
CA ARG A 149 -0.35 -11.80 25.80
C ARG A 149 0.61 -12.43 24.80
N VAL A 150 1.73 -11.76 24.53
CA VAL A 150 2.87 -12.40 23.89
C VAL A 150 3.05 -13.69 24.68
N PRO A 151 2.90 -14.88 24.07
CA PRO A 151 2.99 -16.11 24.81
C PRO A 151 4.31 -16.06 25.59
N ALA A 152 4.25 -16.24 26.92
CA ALA A 152 5.45 -16.24 27.75
C ALA A 152 6.50 -17.25 27.23
N ALA A 153 6.06 -18.25 26.45
CA ALA A 153 6.87 -19.23 25.77
C ALA A 153 7.58 -18.75 24.48
N LEU A 154 7.18 -17.62 23.88
CA LEU A 154 7.76 -17.09 22.62
C LEU A 154 8.40 -15.70 22.77
N GLY A 155 8.14 -14.99 23.87
CA GLY A 155 8.51 -13.57 24.02
C GLY A 155 9.75 -13.24 24.85
N LEU A 156 10.28 -14.17 25.65
CA LEU A 156 11.32 -13.84 26.64
C LEU A 156 12.52 -14.78 26.65
N THR A 157 12.46 -15.95 26.01
CA THR A 157 13.59 -16.88 25.90
C THR A 157 14.47 -16.62 24.68
N TYR A 158 13.90 -16.14 23.58
CA TYR A 158 14.65 -15.82 22.35
C TYR A 158 15.25 -14.40 22.37
N LEU A 159 14.53 -13.42 22.93
CA LEU A 159 15.03 -12.05 23.12
C LEU A 159 16.13 -11.97 24.19
N THR A 160 16.14 -12.88 25.17
CA THR A 160 17.26 -12.97 26.13
C THR A 160 18.44 -13.74 25.54
N ARG A 161 18.25 -14.83 24.79
CA ARG A 161 19.37 -15.58 24.19
C ARG A 161 20.05 -14.88 23.01
N LEU A 162 19.32 -14.17 22.14
CA LEU A 162 19.96 -13.42 21.04
C LEU A 162 20.61 -12.11 21.54
N HIS A 163 20.08 -11.47 22.59
CA HIS A 163 20.78 -10.36 23.25
C HIS A 163 22.06 -10.83 23.93
N PHE A 164 22.09 -12.05 24.48
CA PHE A 164 23.28 -12.56 25.16
C PHE A 164 24.44 -12.86 24.21
N LEU A 165 24.20 -13.34 22.97
CA LEU A 165 25.32 -13.74 22.10
C LEU A 165 26.00 -12.57 21.36
N VAL A 166 25.26 -11.50 21.04
CA VAL A 166 25.83 -10.31 20.37
C VAL A 166 26.65 -9.44 21.33
N LEU A 167 26.44 -9.57 22.65
CA LEU A 167 27.14 -8.80 23.68
C LEU A 167 28.50 -9.39 24.11
N ILE A 168 28.75 -10.68 23.84
CA ILE A 168 29.91 -11.41 24.40
C ILE A 168 31.22 -11.11 23.66
N GLN A 169 31.22 -10.62 22.42
CA GLN A 169 32.45 -10.50 21.62
C GLN A 169 33.23 -9.17 21.80
N ASP A 170 32.57 -8.05 22.16
CA ASP A 170 33.21 -6.72 22.21
C ASP A 170 33.06 -6.01 23.57
N ASN A 171 32.95 -6.75 24.69
CA ASN A 171 32.80 -6.17 26.04
C ASN A 171 31.66 -5.13 26.18
N GLY A 172 30.62 -5.21 25.34
CA GLY A 172 29.48 -4.30 25.36
C GLY A 172 29.66 -2.97 24.60
N GLU A 173 30.79 -2.71 23.95
CA GLU A 173 31.04 -1.42 23.28
C GLU A 173 30.02 -1.09 22.19
N LYS A 174 29.69 -2.06 21.33
CA LYS A 174 28.69 -1.92 20.26
C LYS A 174 27.28 -1.64 20.79
N PHE A 175 26.96 -2.16 21.97
CA PHE A 175 25.66 -1.92 22.60
C PHE A 175 25.57 -0.51 23.19
N THR A 176 26.66 0.01 23.75
CA THR A 176 26.75 1.43 24.14
C THR A 176 26.64 2.37 22.94
N SER A 177 27.29 2.07 21.81
CA SER A 177 27.16 2.87 20.58
C SER A 177 25.74 2.87 20.03
N LEU A 178 25.04 1.72 20.08
CA LEU A 178 23.64 1.61 19.67
C LEU A 178 22.72 2.43 20.58
N LEU A 179 22.91 2.37 21.89
CA LEU A 179 22.12 3.15 22.85
C LEU A 179 22.35 4.67 22.68
N ASN A 180 23.57 5.09 22.40
CA ASN A 180 23.90 6.47 22.09
C ASN A 180 23.25 6.95 20.78
N ALA A 181 23.25 6.11 19.73
CA ALA A 181 22.57 6.42 18.47
C ALA A 181 21.04 6.53 18.64
N ILE A 182 20.44 5.66 19.44
CA ILE A 182 19.01 5.70 19.78
C ILE A 182 18.68 6.96 20.61
N SER A 183 19.55 7.35 21.53
CA SER A 183 19.43 8.58 22.33
C SER A 183 19.56 9.86 21.49
N ALA A 184 20.48 9.88 20.52
CA ALA A 184 20.61 10.96 19.56
C ALA A 184 19.40 11.06 18.62
N TYR A 185 18.79 9.94 18.25
CA TYR A 185 17.57 9.89 17.44
C TYR A 185 16.31 10.31 18.20
N ALA A 186 16.27 10.12 19.52
CA ALA A 186 15.11 10.42 20.37
C ALA A 186 15.02 11.88 20.87
N GLU A 187 15.63 12.83 20.17
CA GLU A 187 15.59 14.28 20.46
C GLU A 187 15.93 14.65 21.92
N GLY A 188 17.19 14.47 22.31
CA GLY A 188 17.79 15.20 23.45
C GLY A 188 17.81 14.49 24.81
N PHE A 189 17.40 13.23 24.91
CA PHE A 189 17.53 12.46 26.16
C PHE A 189 18.92 11.83 26.29
N SER A 190 19.65 12.12 27.36
CA SER A 190 20.97 11.50 27.63
C SER A 190 20.84 10.00 27.94
N ALA A 191 21.59 9.16 27.21
CA ALA A 191 21.64 7.71 27.42
C ALA A 191 22.36 7.28 28.71
N ASP A 192 23.12 8.18 29.33
CA ASP A 192 24.01 7.88 30.46
C ASP A 192 23.33 7.15 31.65
N PRO A 193 22.13 7.54 32.11
CA PRO A 193 21.48 6.86 33.24
C PRO A 193 21.13 5.41 32.93
N ILE A 194 20.74 5.13 31.67
CA ILE A 194 20.36 3.80 31.19
C ILE A 194 21.61 2.93 31.06
N ILE A 195 22.69 3.48 30.50
CA ILE A 195 23.99 2.80 30.37
C ILE A 195 24.54 2.43 31.75
N ARG A 196 24.53 3.37 32.71
CA ARG A 196 25.00 3.11 34.08
C ARG A 196 24.17 2.04 34.79
N ARG A 197 22.84 2.07 34.63
CA ARG A 197 21.94 1.06 35.22
C ARG A 197 22.20 -0.33 34.63
N ALA A 198 22.42 -0.42 33.32
CA ALA A 198 22.74 -1.66 32.63
C ALA A 198 24.08 -2.24 33.11
N PHE A 199 25.14 -1.42 33.19
CA PHE A 199 26.45 -1.84 33.69
C PHE A 199 26.43 -2.27 35.17
N TYR A 200 25.65 -1.58 36.00
CA TYR A 200 25.48 -1.97 37.40
C TYR A 200 24.82 -3.34 37.55
N LEU A 201 23.77 -3.61 36.76
CA LEU A 201 23.09 -4.91 36.75
C LEU A 201 24.00 -6.03 36.21
N TRP A 202 24.82 -5.72 35.20
CA TRP A 202 25.84 -6.64 34.66
C TRP A 202 26.86 -7.06 35.74
N LYS A 203 27.48 -6.10 36.44
CA LYS A 203 28.43 -6.40 37.54
C LYS A 203 27.80 -7.14 38.72
N LYS A 204 26.49 -7.02 38.91
CA LYS A 204 25.75 -7.75 39.95
C LYS A 204 25.49 -9.20 39.56
N LEU A 205 25.32 -9.47 38.26
CA LEU A 205 25.15 -10.81 37.70
C LEU A 205 26.48 -11.59 37.61
N GLU A 206 27.62 -10.92 37.38
CA GLU A 206 28.96 -11.55 37.43
C GLU A 206 29.42 -11.96 38.83
N LYS A 207 28.76 -11.48 39.89
CA LYS A 207 29.10 -11.78 41.29
C LYS A 207 28.24 -12.89 41.92
N GLN A 208 27.33 -13.50 41.17
CA GLN A 208 26.56 -14.69 41.57
C GLN A 208 27.12 -15.93 40.89
#